data_AF-A0A534IL49-F1
#
_entry.id   AF-A0A534IL49-F1
#
_cell.length_a   1.000
_cell.length_b   1.000
_cell.length_c   1.000
_cell.angle_alpha   90.00
_cell.angle_beta   90.00
_cell.angle_gamma   90.00
#
_symmetry.space_group_name_H-M   'P 1'
#
loop_
_entity.id
_entity.type
_entity.pdbx_description
1 polymer ?
#
loop_
_entity_poly.entity_id
_entity_poly.type
_entity_poly.pdbx_seq_one_letter_code
_entity_poly.pdbx_strand_id
1 'polypeptide(L)'
;MPSRPYKDLIIYGCFVLNRLVSELGINLQQEDLEEKLDGLLATRPVFLTKEQVKREIRSNHYMTTKVVDYLVRDGYVRVEEQEGHYRIFLTKEGVVHVRRYNEFYRRVYQEQIRDHYAYRPPPGPLRE
;
A
#
# COMPACT_ATOMS: atom_id res chain seq x y z
N MET A 1 25.79 -18.98 2.30
CA MET A 1 25.58 -17.60 2.81
C MET A 1 24.09 -17.38 2.91
N PRO A 2 23.51 -16.96 4.05
CA PRO A 2 22.09 -16.65 4.08
C PRO A 2 21.93 -15.43 3.17
N SER A 3 21.27 -15.61 2.04
CA SER A 3 20.87 -14.49 1.19
C SER A 3 20.14 -13.53 2.10
N ARG A 4 20.66 -12.30 2.28
CA ARG A 4 19.89 -11.22 2.90
C ARG A 4 18.51 -11.30 2.25
N PRO A 5 17.41 -11.52 3.00
CA PRO A 5 16.10 -11.55 2.38
C PRO A 5 15.97 -10.22 1.67
N TYR A 6 15.98 -10.26 0.34
CA TYR A 6 15.62 -9.09 -0.46
C TYR A 6 14.31 -8.60 0.13
N LYS A 7 14.20 -7.29 0.40
CA LYS A 7 12.99 -6.68 0.95
C LYS A 7 11.78 -7.36 0.30
N ASP A 8 10.93 -7.91 1.16
CA ASP A 8 9.84 -8.79 0.74
C ASP A 8 9.01 -8.11 -0.36
N LEU A 9 8.60 -8.87 -1.39
CA LEU A 9 7.73 -8.37 -2.45
C LEU A 9 6.47 -7.75 -1.85
N ILE A 10 6.03 -8.27 -0.70
CA ILE A 10 4.94 -7.73 0.11
C ILE A 10 5.23 -6.28 0.51
N ILE A 11 6.41 -6.00 1.08
CA ILE A 11 6.78 -4.65 1.55
C ILE A 11 6.87 -3.68 0.37
N TYR A 12 7.48 -4.09 -0.73
CA TYR A 12 7.56 -3.26 -1.92
C TYR A 12 6.19 -3.00 -2.54
N GLY A 13 5.34 -4.03 -2.61
CA GLY A 13 3.95 -3.90 -3.04
C GLY A 13 3.20 -2.88 -2.18
N CYS A 14 3.39 -2.92 -0.86
CA CYS A 14 2.76 -1.96 0.06
C CYS A 14 3.19 -0.51 -0.22
N PHE A 15 4.46 -0.25 -0.52
CA PHE A 15 4.90 1.12 -0.86
C PHE A 15 4.22 1.63 -2.12
N VAL A 16 4.12 0.79 -3.16
CA VAL A 16 3.46 1.16 -4.42
C VAL A 16 1.97 1.41 -4.21
N LEU A 17 1.27 0.54 -3.49
CA LEU A 17 -0.15 0.69 -3.21
C LEU A 17 -0.43 1.92 -2.34
N ASN A 18 0.38 2.18 -1.31
CA ASN A 18 0.26 3.39 -0.50
C ASN A 18 0.48 4.66 -1.34
N ARG A 19 1.45 4.63 -2.27
CA ARG A 19 1.67 5.76 -3.18
C ARG A 19 0.45 5.99 -4.07
N LEU A 20 -0.10 4.95 -4.68
CA LEU A 20 -1.30 5.03 -5.52
C LEU A 20 -2.52 5.55 -4.74
N VAL A 21 -2.75 5.06 -3.52
CA VAL A 21 -3.82 5.56 -2.65
C VAL A 21 -3.62 7.02 -2.26
N SER A 22 -2.38 7.42 -1.97
CA SER A 22 -2.06 8.82 -1.63
C SER A 22 -2.38 9.77 -2.78
N GLU A 23 -2.09 9.36 -4.01
CA GLU A 23 -2.40 10.13 -5.22
C GLU A 23 -3.93 10.24 -5.48
N LEU A 24 -4.72 9.25 -5.04
CA LEU A 24 -6.19 9.36 -5.07
C LEU A 24 -6.73 10.38 -4.08
N GLY A 25 -5.97 10.71 -3.02
CA GLY A 25 -6.36 11.67 -1.99
C GLY A 25 -7.58 11.25 -1.18
N ILE A 26 -7.83 9.94 -1.04
CA ILE A 26 -8.99 9.39 -0.34
C ILE A 26 -8.69 9.11 1.13
N ASN A 27 -9.68 9.35 1.99
CA ASN A 27 -9.63 8.88 3.38
C ASN A 27 -9.99 7.39 3.43
N LEU A 28 -9.02 6.53 3.73
CA LEU A 28 -9.23 5.08 3.83
C LEU A 28 -10.12 4.64 5.00
N GLN A 29 -10.35 5.53 5.99
CA GLN A 29 -11.13 5.22 7.18
C GLN A 29 -12.57 5.77 7.11
N GLN A 30 -12.96 6.37 5.98
CA GLN A 30 -14.31 6.91 5.83
C GLN A 30 -15.36 5.80 5.79
N GLU A 31 -16.56 6.13 6.27
CA GLU A 31 -17.73 5.26 6.15
C GLU A 31 -18.16 5.12 4.68
N ASP A 32 -18.63 3.92 4.33
CA ASP A 32 -19.07 3.53 2.98
C ASP A 32 -18.01 3.68 1.88
N LEU A 33 -16.73 3.61 2.24
CA LEU A 33 -15.62 3.72 1.28
C LEU A 33 -15.83 2.76 0.10
N GLU A 34 -16.08 1.47 0.37
CA GLU A 34 -16.17 0.43 -0.65
C GLU A 34 -17.29 0.66 -1.67
N GLU A 35 -18.40 1.26 -1.24
CA GLU A 35 -19.53 1.61 -2.12
C GLU A 35 -19.17 2.81 -3.02
N LYS A 36 -18.38 3.75 -2.49
CA LYS A 36 -17.94 4.95 -3.22
C LYS A 36 -16.74 4.70 -4.15
N LEU A 37 -15.99 3.61 -3.95
CA LEU A 37 -14.73 3.36 -4.67
C LEU A 37 -14.91 3.28 -6.19
N ASP A 38 -15.97 2.64 -6.67
CA ASP A 38 -16.19 2.50 -8.11
C ASP A 38 -16.37 3.86 -8.79
N GLY A 39 -17.14 4.76 -8.16
CA GLY A 39 -17.29 6.14 -8.63
C GLY A 39 -16.01 6.97 -8.53
N LEU A 40 -15.25 6.82 -7.43
CA LEU A 40 -14.00 7.55 -7.23
C LEU A 40 -12.92 7.14 -8.24
N LEU A 41 -12.76 5.83 -8.47
CA LEU A 41 -11.78 5.29 -9.41
C LEU A 41 -12.14 5.64 -10.87
N ALA A 42 -13.44 5.72 -11.20
CA ALA A 42 -13.89 6.13 -12.53
C ALA A 42 -13.71 7.64 -12.79
N THR A 43 -13.95 8.48 -11.79
CA THR A 43 -13.88 9.95 -11.94
C THR A 43 -12.45 10.49 -11.90
N ARG A 44 -11.55 9.82 -11.20
CA ARG A 44 -10.14 10.23 -11.07
C ARG A 44 -9.22 9.03 -11.33
N PRO A 45 -8.98 8.69 -12.60
CA PRO A 45 -8.04 7.63 -12.95
C PRO A 45 -6.62 8.06 -12.57
N VAL A 46 -6.14 7.53 -11.45
CA VAL A 46 -4.78 7.73 -10.96
C VAL A 46 -3.91 6.56 -11.42
N PHE A 47 -2.76 6.88 -11.98
CA PHE A 47 -1.77 5.88 -12.38
C PHE A 47 -0.36 6.29 -11.98
N LEU A 48 0.51 5.29 -11.87
CA LEU A 48 1.94 5.46 -11.79
C LEU A 48 2.62 4.90 -13.04
N THR A 49 3.70 5.54 -13.45
CA THR A 49 4.63 5.00 -14.44
C THR A 49 5.60 4.03 -13.80
N LYS A 50 6.19 3.15 -14.61
CA LYS A 50 7.23 2.21 -14.15
C LYS A 50 8.41 2.92 -13.47
N GLU A 51 8.82 4.09 -13.95
CA GLU A 51 9.90 4.88 -13.32
C GLU A 51 9.48 5.49 -11.98
N GLN A 52 8.23 5.92 -11.81
CA GLN A 52 7.73 6.35 -10.49
C GLN A 52 7.71 5.18 -9.50
N VAL A 53 7.25 4.01 -9.92
CA VAL A 53 7.29 2.79 -9.08
C VAL A 53 8.72 2.45 -8.68
N LYS A 54 9.65 2.46 -9.62
CA LYS A 54 11.08 2.20 -9.37
C LYS A 54 11.68 3.17 -8.35
N ARG A 55 11.32 4.46 -8.43
CA ARG A 55 11.73 5.50 -7.46
C ARG A 55 11.12 5.24 -6.08
N GLU A 56 9.86 4.85 -6.01
CA GLU A 56 9.15 4.57 -4.76
C GLU A 56 9.81 3.40 -4.01
N ILE A 57 10.06 2.28 -4.70
CA ILE A 57 10.67 1.11 -4.07
C ILE A 57 12.20 1.23 -3.94
N ARG A 58 12.80 2.27 -4.52
CA ARG A 58 14.25 2.53 -4.57
C ARG A 58 15.05 1.31 -5.02
N SER A 59 14.64 0.71 -6.14
CA SER A 59 15.22 -0.54 -6.63
C SER A 59 15.55 -0.48 -8.13
N ASN A 60 15.94 -1.63 -8.71
CA ASN A 60 16.30 -1.76 -10.11
C ASN A 60 15.09 -2.12 -11.00
N HIS A 61 15.29 -2.10 -12.32
CA HIS A 61 14.23 -2.40 -13.30
C HIS A 61 13.65 -3.81 -13.12
N TYR A 62 14.51 -4.82 -12.88
CA TYR A 62 14.10 -6.20 -12.70
C TYR A 62 13.14 -6.36 -11.50
N MET A 63 13.51 -5.77 -10.35
CA MET A 63 12.67 -5.80 -9.16
C MET A 63 11.38 -5.02 -9.36
N THR A 64 11.45 -3.88 -10.04
CA THR A 64 10.27 -3.08 -10.38
C THR A 64 9.26 -3.91 -11.19
N THR A 65 9.72 -4.62 -12.21
CA THR A 65 8.87 -5.53 -12.99
C THR A 65 8.25 -6.62 -12.10
N LYS A 66 9.06 -7.30 -11.27
CA LYS A 66 8.54 -8.33 -10.36
C LYS A 66 7.47 -7.82 -9.39
N VAL A 67 7.65 -6.61 -8.85
CA VAL A 67 6.68 -6.01 -7.94
C VAL A 67 5.38 -5.68 -8.68
N VAL A 68 5.47 -5.12 -9.89
CA VAL A 68 4.28 -4.86 -10.71
C VAL A 68 3.57 -6.16 -11.07
N ASP A 69 4.29 -7.18 -11.53
CA ASP A 69 3.72 -8.49 -11.87
C ASP A 69 3.04 -9.14 -10.65
N TYR A 70 3.66 -9.04 -9.48
CA TYR A 70 3.09 -9.50 -8.21
C TYR A 70 1.76 -8.78 -7.89
N LEU A 71 1.73 -7.46 -8.01
CA LEU A 71 0.53 -6.66 -7.73
C LEU A 71 -0.59 -6.92 -8.75
N VAL A 72 -0.25 -7.16 -10.02
CA VAL A 72 -1.21 -7.50 -11.07
C VAL A 72 -1.80 -8.88 -10.83
N ARG A 73 -0.94 -9.87 -10.55
CA ARG A 73 -1.35 -11.25 -10.28
C ARG A 73 -2.34 -11.33 -9.12
N ASP A 74 -2.11 -10.55 -8.07
CA ASP A 74 -2.96 -10.52 -6.88
C ASP A 74 -4.17 -9.57 -7.04
N GLY A 75 -4.33 -8.94 -8.22
CA GLY A 75 -5.49 -8.12 -8.56
C GLY A 75 -5.51 -6.73 -7.94
N TYR A 76 -4.43 -6.27 -7.31
CA TYR A 76 -4.37 -4.97 -6.64
C TYR A 76 -4.12 -3.79 -7.59
N VAL A 77 -3.53 -4.07 -8.74
CA VAL A 77 -3.31 -3.08 -9.80
C VAL A 77 -3.65 -3.67 -11.16
N ARG A 78 -3.97 -2.79 -12.10
CA ARG A 78 -4.10 -3.11 -13.53
C ARG A 78 -3.07 -2.30 -14.30
N VAL A 79 -2.54 -2.87 -15.38
CA VAL A 79 -1.54 -2.22 -16.22
C VAL A 79 -2.14 -1.99 -17.59
N GLU A 80 -2.02 -0.76 -18.09
CA GLU A 80 -2.27 -0.44 -19.49
C GLU A 80 -0.96 -0.03 -20.16
N GLU A 81 -0.73 -0.52 -21.36
CA GLU A 81 0.38 -0.08 -22.21
C GLU A 81 -0.17 0.86 -23.29
N GLN A 82 0.33 2.08 -23.33
CA GLN A 82 0.09 3.03 -24.43
C GLN A 82 1.42 3.50 -24.99
N GLU A 83 1.64 3.30 -26.28
CA GLU A 83 2.82 3.81 -27.01
C GLU A 83 4.17 3.41 -26.35
N GLY A 84 4.24 2.19 -25.79
CA GLY A 84 5.44 1.69 -25.08
C GLY A 84 5.61 2.19 -23.64
N HIS A 85 4.63 2.96 -23.12
CA HIS A 85 4.61 3.45 -21.75
C HIS A 85 3.60 2.68 -20.89
N TYR A 86 4.08 2.21 -19.75
CA TYR A 86 3.27 1.50 -18.75
C TYR A 86 2.55 2.50 -17.84
N ARG A 87 1.23 2.37 -17.75
CA ARG A 87 0.38 3.04 -16.75
C ARG A 87 -0.19 2.00 -15.79
N ILE A 88 0.18 2.12 -14.53
CA ILE A 88 -0.18 1.19 -13.47
C ILE A 88 -1.28 1.85 -12.64
N PHE A 89 -2.51 1.37 -12.76
CA PHE A 89 -3.68 1.89 -12.09
C PHE A 89 -4.04 1.05 -10.87
N LEU A 90 -4.55 1.71 -9.84
CA LEU A 90 -5.07 1.03 -8.66
C LEU A 90 -6.45 0.42 -8.95
N THR A 91 -6.71 -0.78 -8.40
CA THR A 91 -8.03 -1.41 -8.41
C THR A 91 -8.77 -1.17 -7.09
N LYS A 92 -10.07 -1.50 -7.07
CA LYS A 92 -10.88 -1.47 -5.84
C LYS A 92 -10.28 -2.40 -4.78
N GLU A 93 -9.90 -3.60 -5.20
CA GLU A 93 -9.25 -4.62 -4.38
C GLU A 93 -7.94 -4.11 -3.80
N GLY A 94 -7.15 -3.37 -4.58
CA GLY A 94 -5.92 -2.72 -4.12
C GLY A 94 -6.17 -1.72 -2.98
N VAL A 95 -7.20 -0.88 -3.09
CA VAL A 95 -7.56 0.06 -2.02
C VAL A 95 -8.00 -0.67 -0.75
N VAL A 96 -8.86 -1.68 -0.89
CA VAL A 96 -9.35 -2.48 0.23
C VAL A 96 -8.21 -3.24 0.90
N HIS A 97 -7.26 -3.76 0.13
CA HIS A 97 -6.06 -4.40 0.66
C HIS A 97 -5.25 -3.44 1.54
N VAL A 98 -4.98 -2.22 1.07
CA VAL A 98 -4.25 -1.21 1.88
C VAL A 98 -4.99 -0.90 3.18
N ARG A 99 -6.32 -0.75 3.12
CA ARG A 99 -7.14 -0.53 4.32
C ARG A 99 -6.96 -1.68 5.32
N ARG A 100 -7.12 -2.93 4.89
CA ARG A 100 -6.95 -4.12 5.75
C ARG A 100 -5.54 -4.20 6.33
N TYR A 101 -4.52 -3.90 5.53
CA TYR A 101 -3.13 -3.93 5.95
C TYR A 101 -2.82 -2.86 7.02
N ASN A 102 -3.36 -1.65 6.85
CA ASN A 102 -3.26 -0.58 7.85
C ASN A 102 -4.00 -0.94 9.15
N GLU A 103 -5.17 -1.55 9.05
CA GLU A 103 -5.92 -2.03 10.22
C GLU A 103 -5.14 -3.12 10.98
N PHE A 104 -4.52 -4.05 10.26
CA PHE A 104 -3.67 -5.09 10.84
C PHE A 104 -2.50 -4.49 11.63
N TYR A 105 -1.70 -3.61 11.02
CA TYR A 105 -0.59 -2.99 11.74
C TYR A 105 -1.05 -2.15 12.92
N ARG A 106 -2.15 -1.40 12.78
CA ARG A 106 -2.69 -0.62 13.89
C ARG A 106 -3.02 -1.52 15.09
N ARG A 107 -3.58 -2.72 14.87
CA ARG A 107 -3.83 -3.70 15.94
C ARG A 107 -2.53 -4.20 16.56
N VAL A 108 -1.54 -4.59 15.74
CA VAL A 108 -0.23 -5.04 16.24
C VAL A 108 0.46 -3.96 17.06
N TYR A 109 0.45 -2.70 16.61
CA TYR A 109 1.01 -1.58 17.35
C TYR A 109 0.26 -1.32 18.66
N GLN A 110 -1.08 -1.41 18.67
CA GLN A 110 -1.87 -1.26 19.89
C GLN A 110 -1.55 -2.34 20.92
N GLU A 111 -1.40 -3.59 20.49
CA GLU A 111 -0.98 -4.70 21.35
C GLU A 111 0.42 -4.45 21.92
N GLN A 112 1.39 -4.06 21.08
CA GLN A 112 2.74 -3.72 21.54
C GLN A 112 2.76 -2.54 22.52
N ILE A 113 1.96 -1.50 22.28
CA ILE A 113 1.82 -0.36 23.18
C ILE A 113 1.22 -0.79 24.52
N ARG A 114 0.17 -1.62 24.48
CA ARG A 114 -0.47 -2.18 25.68
C ARG A 114 0.50 -3.02 26.48
N ASP A 115 1.27 -3.89 25.83
CA ASP A 115 2.28 -4.73 26.48
C ASP A 115 3.43 -3.88 27.04
N HIS A 116 3.91 -2.87 26.30
CA HIS A 116 4.93 -1.95 26.77
C HIS A 116 4.49 -1.23 28.05
N TYR A 117 3.23 -0.76 28.07
CA TYR A 117 2.68 -0.04 29.22
C TYR A 117 2.17 -0.95 30.36
N ALA A 118 1.99 -2.25 30.11
CA ALA A 118 1.73 -3.24 31.15
C ALA A 118 2.94 -3.42 32.09
N TYR A 119 4.16 -3.31 31.56
CA TYR A 119 5.40 -3.43 32.34
C TYR A 119 6.00 -2.10 32.80
N ARG A 120 5.60 -0.98 32.18
CA ARG A 120 6.07 0.36 32.53
C ARG A 120 4.90 1.33 32.44
N PRO A 121 4.37 1.91 33.53
CA PRO A 121 3.16 2.71 33.42
C PRO A 121 3.38 3.91 32.47
N PRO A 122 2.37 4.32 31.69
CA PRO A 122 2.52 5.43 30.76
C PRO A 122 2.95 6.72 31.46
N PRO A 123 3.76 7.57 30.81
CA PRO A 123 4.01 8.92 31.30
C PRO A 123 2.68 9.70 31.38
N GLY A 124 2.59 10.58 32.39
CA GLY A 124 1.39 11.26 32.89
C GLY A 124 0.20 11.50 31.94
N PRO A 125 0.37 12.15 30.77
CA PRO A 125 -0.77 12.55 29.93
C PRO A 125 -1.49 11.39 29.20
N LEU A 126 -1.02 10.14 29.32
CA LEU A 126 -1.67 8.94 28.78
C LEU A 126 -2.33 8.08 29.86
N ARG A 127 -2.46 8.61 31.09
CA ARG A 127 -3.02 7.88 32.24
C ARG A 127 -4.54 8.10 32.44
N GLU A 128 -5.19 8.91 31.62
CA GLU A 128 -6.64 9.15 31.67
C GLU A 128 -7.34 8.65 30.41
#